data_AF-A0A3M3F8I6-F1
#
_entry.id   AF-A0A3M3F8I6-F1
#
_cell.length_a   1.000
_cell.length_b   1.000
_cell.length_c   1.000
_cell.angle_alpha   90.00
_cell.angle_beta   90.00
_cell.angle_gamma   90.00
#
_symmetry.space_group_name_H-M   'P 1'
#
loop_
_entity.id
_entity.type
_entity.pdbx_description
1 polymer ?
#
loop_
_entity_poly.entity_id
_entity_poly.type
_entity_poly.pdbx_seq_one_letter_code
_entity_poly.pdbx_strand_id
1 'polypeptide(L)'
;MTQLGERYSEVGFQDYYKALVASNLLKAVKDQRMNLWVDVGPGVIRGSGTIGDKFAWEYQYPVTLKLDGQQSGSPPQRFIFTLRIQQTDVRVKNAGLEVTQVITTNAN
;
A
#
# COMPACT_ATOMS: atom_id res chain seq x y z
N MET A 1 11.39 -10.62 5.15
CA MET A 1 10.37 -9.61 4.78
C MET A 1 11.05 -8.46 4.04
N THR A 2 11.72 -8.73 2.92
CA THR A 2 12.92 -7.94 2.55
C THR A 2 12.91 -7.30 1.16
N GLN A 3 11.88 -7.49 0.33
CA GLN A 3 11.85 -6.91 -1.03
C GLN A 3 11.02 -5.62 -1.15
N LEU A 4 10.03 -5.41 -0.27
CA LEU A 4 9.18 -4.21 -0.31
C LEU A 4 9.84 -2.99 0.35
N GLY A 5 10.72 -3.18 1.34
CA GLY A 5 11.40 -2.07 2.03
C GLY A 5 12.19 -1.16 1.09
N GLU A 6 12.71 -1.68 -0.02
CA GLU A 6 13.42 -0.88 -1.02
C GLU A 6 12.51 0.12 -1.76
N ARG A 7 11.19 -0.14 -1.83
CA ARG A 7 10.22 0.73 -2.51
C ARG A 7 9.65 1.83 -1.62
N TYR A 8 9.72 1.66 -0.30
CA TYR A 8 9.16 2.59 0.67
C TYR A 8 10.29 3.36 1.38
N SER A 9 10.00 4.58 1.79
CA SER A 9 10.73 5.20 2.90
C SER A 9 10.39 4.45 4.20
N GLU A 10 11.20 4.63 5.24
CA GLU A 10 10.95 4.00 6.53
C GLU A 10 9.58 4.39 7.12
N VAL A 11 9.20 5.66 7.00
CA VAL A 11 7.88 6.17 7.43
C VAL A 11 6.75 5.58 6.59
N GLY A 12 6.89 5.58 5.27
CA GLY A 12 5.87 5.00 4.38
C GLY A 12 5.64 3.50 4.62
N PHE A 13 6.69 2.76 4.99
CA PHE A 13 6.57 1.35 5.33
C PHE A 13 5.83 1.13 6.66
N GLN A 14 6.07 1.99 7.65
CA GLN A 14 5.34 1.93 8.92
C GLN A 14 3.84 2.19 8.72
N ASP A 15 3.48 3.16 7.88
CA ASP A 15 2.07 3.47 7.58
C ASP A 15 1.38 2.31 6.83
N TYR A 16 2.07 1.70 5.86
CA TYR A 16 1.59 0.49 5.19
C TYR A 16 1.36 -0.66 6.19
N TYR A 17 2.31 -0.89 7.11
CA TYR A 17 2.17 -1.93 8.13
C TYR A 17 1.01 -1.66 9.09
N LYS A 18 0.83 -0.42 9.54
CA LYS A 18 -0.30 -0.02 10.39
C LYS A 18 -1.65 -0.27 9.71
N ALA A 19 -1.77 0.04 8.42
CA ALA A 19 -3.00 -0.22 7.65
C ALA A 19 -3.33 -1.72 7.55
N LEU A 20 -2.32 -2.57 7.36
CA LEU A 20 -2.48 -4.04 7.34
C LEU A 20 -2.88 -4.62 8.70
N VAL A 21 -2.38 -4.03 9.79
CA VAL A 21 -2.75 -4.45 11.15
C VAL A 21 -4.16 -3.98 11.49
N ALA A 22 -4.52 -2.74 11.17
CA ALA A 22 -5.84 -2.16 11.43
C ALA A 22 -6.99 -2.90 10.71
N SER A 23 -6.71 -3.49 9.55
CA SER A 23 -7.68 -4.26 8.78
C SER A 23 -7.89 -5.70 9.29
N ASN A 24 -7.20 -6.11 10.37
CA ASN A 24 -7.24 -7.46 10.96
C ASN A 24 -6.86 -8.60 9.97
N LEU A 25 -6.38 -8.26 8.77
CA LEU A 25 -6.02 -9.19 7.71
C LEU A 25 -4.82 -10.06 8.12
N LEU A 26 -3.80 -9.46 8.74
CA LEU A 26 -2.61 -10.16 9.21
C LEU A 26 -2.92 -11.27 10.22
N LYS A 27 -3.90 -11.02 11.10
CA LYS A 27 -4.34 -12.01 12.08
C LYS A 27 -5.07 -13.17 11.41
N ALA A 28 -5.99 -12.88 10.49
CA ALA A 28 -6.74 -13.92 9.79
C ALA A 28 -5.87 -14.78 8.87
N VAL A 29 -4.91 -14.18 8.15
CA VAL A 29 -3.92 -14.92 7.36
C VAL A 29 -3.10 -15.88 8.23
N LYS A 30 -2.62 -15.39 9.39
CA LYS A 30 -1.78 -16.18 10.30
C LYS A 30 -2.57 -17.29 11.01
N ASP A 31 -3.71 -16.96 11.58
CA ASP A 31 -4.45 -17.86 12.48
C ASP A 31 -5.34 -18.84 11.70
N GLN A 32 -5.88 -18.44 10.55
CA GLN A 32 -6.83 -19.24 9.76
C GLN A 32 -6.23 -19.83 8.49
N ARG A 33 -4.92 -19.67 8.27
CA ARG A 33 -4.17 -20.14 7.07
C ARG A 33 -4.85 -19.72 5.76
N MET A 34 -5.38 -18.50 5.73
CA MET A 34 -6.02 -17.93 4.54
C MET A 34 -5.00 -17.18 3.69
N ASN A 35 -5.14 -17.27 2.37
CA ASN A 35 -4.38 -16.45 1.44
C ASN A 35 -5.05 -15.09 1.27
N LEU A 36 -4.25 -14.04 1.10
CA LEU A 36 -4.74 -12.71 0.75
C LEU A 36 -4.86 -12.59 -0.77
N TRP A 37 -6.08 -12.41 -1.26
CA TRP A 37 -6.36 -12.02 -2.64
C TRP A 37 -6.47 -10.49 -2.73
N VAL A 38 -5.82 -9.93 -3.75
CA VAL A 38 -5.74 -8.49 -3.99
C VAL A 38 -6.10 -8.22 -5.44
N ASP A 39 -7.06 -7.33 -5.65
CA ASP A 39 -7.38 -6.76 -6.95
C ASP A 39 -7.20 -5.24 -6.90
N VAL A 40 -6.45 -4.72 -7.86
CA VAL A 40 -6.09 -3.29 -7.94
C VAL A 40 -6.69 -2.74 -9.22
N GLY A 41 -7.69 -1.87 -9.07
CA GLY A 41 -8.30 -1.20 -10.21
C GLY A 41 -7.42 -0.06 -10.75
N PRO A 42 -7.85 0.60 -11.84
CA PRO A 42 -7.09 1.67 -12.47
C PRO A 42 -6.88 2.83 -11.49
N GLY A 43 -5.62 3.21 -11.31
CA GLY A 43 -5.25 4.34 -10.46
C GLY A 43 -5.36 5.68 -11.18
N VAL A 44 -5.50 6.74 -10.40
CA VAL A 44 -5.54 8.13 -10.87
C VAL A 44 -4.49 8.97 -10.16
N ILE A 45 -3.93 9.97 -10.86
CA ILE A 45 -3.09 10.99 -10.24
C ILE A 45 -4.02 12.05 -9.63
N ARG A 46 -3.96 12.24 -8.32
CA ARG A 46 -4.70 13.29 -7.60
C ARG A 46 -4.00 14.64 -7.70
N GLY A 47 -2.68 14.63 -7.73
CA GLY A 47 -1.88 15.84 -7.81
C GLY A 47 -0.39 15.54 -7.93
N SER A 48 0.37 16.59 -8.24
CA SER A 48 1.82 16.55 -8.28
C SER A 48 2.38 17.91 -7.90
N GLY A 49 3.57 17.93 -7.31
CA GLY A 49 4.25 19.17 -6.99
C GLY A 49 5.58 18.93 -6.29
N THR A 50 6.32 20.00 -6.07
CA THR A 50 7.60 19.94 -5.37
C THR A 50 7.36 20.07 -3.86
N ILE A 51 7.90 19.13 -3.07
CA ILE A 51 7.90 19.18 -1.61
C ILE A 51 9.37 19.33 -1.19
N GLY A 52 9.74 20.52 -0.72
CA GLY A 52 11.15 20.88 -0.54
C GLY A 52 11.87 20.90 -1.88
N ASP A 53 12.89 20.05 -2.03
CA ASP A 53 13.76 20.00 -3.21
C ASP A 53 13.42 18.83 -4.14
N LYS A 54 12.39 18.04 -3.79
CA LYS A 54 12.02 16.80 -4.46
C LYS A 54 10.65 16.92 -5.10
N PHE A 55 10.52 16.47 -6.34
CA PHE A 55 9.21 16.35 -6.97
C PHE A 55 8.46 15.13 -6.43
N ALA A 56 7.17 15.32 -6.17
CA ALA A 56 6.29 14.31 -5.61
C ALA A 56 4.97 14.22 -6.37
N TRP A 57 4.39 13.04 -6.35
CA TRP A 57 3.10 12.71 -6.93
C TRP A 57 2.21 12.05 -5.88
N GLU A 58 0.93 12.31 -6.00
CA GLU A 58 -0.10 11.65 -5.20
C GLU A 58 -0.98 10.81 -6.13
N TYR A 59 -0.97 9.50 -5.89
CA TYR A 59 -1.76 8.52 -6.63
C TYR A 59 -2.88 7.99 -5.75
N GLN A 60 -4.01 7.67 -6.37
CA GLN A 60 -5.06 6.90 -5.72
C GLN A 60 -5.40 5.65 -6.50
N TYR A 61 -5.47 4.53 -5.80
CA TYR A 61 -5.82 3.23 -6.35
C TYR A 61 -7.04 2.66 -5.61
N PRO A 62 -8.11 2.28 -6.33
CA PRO A 62 -9.12 1.42 -5.75
C PRO A 62 -8.55 0.00 -5.58
N VAL A 63 -8.65 -0.54 -4.37
CA VAL A 63 -8.11 -1.86 -4.01
C VAL A 63 -9.21 -2.69 -3.37
N THR A 64 -9.42 -3.89 -3.88
CA THR A 64 -10.29 -4.90 -3.26
C THR A 64 -9.43 -5.97 -2.61
N LEU A 65 -9.67 -6.23 -1.33
CA LEU A 65 -9.00 -7.25 -0.54
C LEU A 65 -10.00 -8.33 -0.15
N LYS A 66 -9.62 -9.60 -0.32
CA LYS A 66 -10.42 -10.76 0.11
C LYS A 66 -9.49 -11.79 0.75
N LEU A 67 -9.93 -12.42 1.82
CA LEU A 67 -9.26 -13.61 2.36
C LEU A 67 -9.88 -14.86 1.75
N ASP A 68 -9.03 -15.74 1.23
CA ASP A 68 -9.46 -16.99 0.59
C ASP A 68 -8.75 -18.16 1.25
N GLY A 69 -9.51 -18.98 1.97
CA GLY A 69 -9.05 -20.24 2.57
C GLY A 69 -9.59 -21.44 1.80
N GLN A 70 -9.04 -22.62 2.08
CA GLN A 70 -9.46 -23.86 1.39
C GLN A 70 -10.93 -24.26 1.69
N GLN A 71 -11.48 -23.87 2.84
CA GLN A 71 -12.84 -24.24 3.26
C GLN A 71 -13.79 -23.05 3.43
N SER A 72 -13.28 -21.83 3.63
CA SER A 72 -14.07 -20.61 3.81
C SER A 72 -13.24 -19.38 3.44
N GLY A 73 -13.92 -18.26 3.17
CA GLY A 73 -13.27 -16.98 2.85
C GLY A 73 -14.01 -15.81 3.46
N SER A 74 -13.40 -14.62 3.43
CA SER A 74 -14.05 -13.38 3.86
C SER A 74 -14.88 -12.77 2.72
N PRO A 75 -15.88 -11.93 3.05
CA PRO A 75 -16.42 -10.99 2.08
C PRO A 75 -15.31 -10.09 1.51
N PRO A 76 -15.37 -9.72 0.21
CA PRO A 76 -14.47 -8.72 -0.35
C PRO A 76 -14.65 -7.37 0.35
N GLN A 77 -13.55 -6.72 0.71
CA GLN A 77 -13.51 -5.38 1.29
C GLN A 77 -12.86 -4.43 0.30
N ARG A 78 -13.49 -3.27 0.07
CA ARG A 78 -13.00 -2.25 -0.86
C ARG A 78 -12.36 -1.09 -0.11
N PHE A 79 -11.23 -0.62 -0.63
CA PHE A 79 -10.44 0.46 -0.08
C PHE A 79 -10.00 1.41 -1.18
N ILE A 80 -9.73 2.66 -0.82
CA ILE A 80 -8.91 3.56 -1.64
C ILE A 80 -7.55 3.70 -0.95
N PHE A 81 -6.50 3.38 -1.71
CA PHE A 81 -5.12 3.55 -1.27
C PHE A 81 -4.62 4.84 -1.89
N THR A 82 -4.30 5.82 -1.06
CA THR A 82 -3.61 7.05 -1.47
C THR A 82 -2.12 6.89 -1.20
N LEU A 83 -1.31 6.95 -2.25
CA LEU A 83 0.13 6.81 -2.19
C LEU A 83 0.78 8.15 -2.52
N ARG A 84 1.69 8.61 -1.66
CA ARG A 84 2.61 9.69 -2.00
C ARG A 84 3.95 9.10 -2.41
N ILE A 85 4.37 9.42 -3.64
CA ILE A 85 5.64 8.97 -4.21
C ILE A 85 6.49 10.20 -4.47
N GLN A 86 7.74 10.19 -4.03
CA GLN A 86 8.69 11.28 -4.29
C GLN A 86 9.97 10.78 -4.95
N GLN A 87 10.68 11.71 -5.59
CA GLN A 87 12.03 11.48 -6.07
C GLN A 87 13.02 11.21 -4.93
N THR A 88 13.99 10.34 -5.18
CA THR A 88 15.08 10.05 -4.25
C THR A 88 16.38 9.80 -5.01
N ASP A 89 17.52 9.81 -4.31
CA ASP A 89 18.81 9.59 -4.94
C ASP A 89 18.90 8.15 -5.49
N VAL A 90 19.19 8.04 -6.79
CA VAL A 90 19.35 6.76 -7.50
C VAL A 90 20.48 5.90 -6.93
N ARG A 91 21.47 6.53 -6.27
CA ARG A 91 22.57 5.83 -5.57
C ARG A 91 22.10 5.14 -4.30
N VAL A 92 21.01 5.61 -3.70
CA VAL A 92 20.40 5.05 -2.48
C VAL A 92 19.29 4.07 -2.85
N LYS A 93 18.46 4.39 -3.85
CA LYS A 93 17.42 3.50 -4.38
C LYS A 93 17.44 3.53 -5.91
N ASN A 94 17.75 2.40 -6.53
CA ASN A 94 17.94 2.30 -7.99
C ASN A 94 16.75 2.80 -8.83
N ALA A 95 15.53 2.79 -8.29
CA ALA A 95 14.33 3.29 -8.96
C ALA A 95 14.24 4.84 -9.01
N GLY A 96 15.06 5.56 -8.24
CA GLY A 96 15.00 7.02 -8.12
C GLY A 96 13.70 7.55 -7.49
N LEU A 97 12.88 6.65 -6.93
CA LEU A 97 11.58 6.94 -6.36
C LEU A 97 11.40 6.19 -5.03
N GLU A 98 10.62 6.79 -4.13
CA GLU A 98 10.20 6.13 -2.90
C GLU A 98 8.78 6.51 -2.51
N VAL A 99 8.04 5.56 -1.94
CA VAL A 99 6.75 5.83 -1.32
C VAL A 99 6.97 6.41 0.07
N THR A 100 6.53 7.66 0.28
CA THR A 100 6.70 8.35 1.57
C THR A 100 5.51 8.19 2.49
N GLN A 101 4.34 7.94 1.92
CA GLN A 101 3.11 7.86 2.68
C GLN A 101 2.13 6.91 2.01
N VAL A 102 1.43 6.15 2.85
CA VAL A 102 0.29 5.32 2.45
C VAL A 102 -0.89 5.67 3.35
N ILE A 103 -2.00 6.08 2.75
CA ILE A 103 -3.25 6.27 3.46
C ILE A 103 -4.27 5.30 2.88
N THR A 104 -4.84 4.47 3.75
CA THR A 104 -5.89 3.53 3.39
C THR A 104 -7.21 4.04 3.95
N THR A 105 -8.19 4.25 3.06
CA THR A 105 -9.56 4.61 3.45
C THR A 105 -10.53 3.54 2.98
N ASN A 106 -11.58 3.27 3.77
CA ASN A 106 -12.64 2.37 3.35
C ASN A 106 -13.44 2.99 2.21
N ALA A 107 -13.66 2.21 1.15
CA ALA A 107 -14.60 2.54 0.09
C ALA A 107 -15.90 1.78 0.36
N ASN A 108 -16.77 2.39 1.17
CA ASN A 108 -18.12 1.85 1.43
C ASN A 108 -18.96 1.83 0.15
#